data_AF-A0A074MKN6-F1
#
_entry.id   AF-A0A074MKN6-F1
#
_cell.length_a   1.000
_cell.length_b   1.000
_cell.length_c   1.000
_cell.angle_alpha   90.00
_cell.angle_beta   90.00
_cell.angle_gamma   90.00
#
_symmetry.space_group_name_H-M   'P 1'
#
loop_
_entity.id
_entity.type
_entity.pdbx_description
1 polymer ?
#
loop_
_entity_poly.entity_id
_entity_poly.type
_entity_poly.pdbx_seq_one_letter_code
_entity_poly.pdbx_strand_id
1 'polypeptide(L)'
;MSALRLVAVLVLAVVAAVSLVVSPASAQDRETPYWATLRFDKVNLRVGPSREYRIDWVYQRKGLPVKVVRIREGWRLVEDAEGTMGWISESQLSRSRGALIVGEGLADMREGPDPASGLRWRAEPGVVGQLQRCRDNWCEIDVAGRTGWVFADRLWGDEEPAGG
;
A
#
# COMPACT_ATOMS: atom_id res chain seq x y z
N MET A 1 7.07 61.91 16.49
CA MET A 1 8.09 60.89 16.82
C MET A 1 7.56 59.70 17.63
N SER A 2 6.36 59.77 18.26
CA SER A 2 5.82 58.68 19.09
C SER A 2 4.98 57.64 18.31
N ALA A 3 4.15 58.08 17.36
CA ALA A 3 3.25 57.19 16.60
C ALA A 3 3.99 56.21 15.66
N LEU A 4 5.09 56.64 15.01
CA LEU A 4 5.88 55.79 14.11
C LEU A 4 6.59 54.65 14.87
N ARG A 5 6.98 54.88 16.12
CA ARG A 5 7.62 53.88 16.98
C ARG A 5 6.61 52.83 17.46
N LEU A 6 5.37 53.22 17.76
CA LEU A 6 4.30 52.29 18.13
C LEU A 6 3.92 51.36 16.96
N VAL A 7 3.79 51.90 15.75
CA VAL A 7 3.48 51.10 14.55
C VAL A 7 4.60 50.12 14.23
N ALA A 8 5.86 50.54 14.34
CA ALA A 8 7.00 49.65 14.13
C ALA A 8 7.07 48.50 15.15
N VAL A 9 6.77 48.76 16.43
CA VAL A 9 6.74 47.73 17.48
C VAL A 9 5.57 46.75 17.29
N LEU A 10 4.39 47.25 16.90
CA LEU A 10 3.23 46.40 16.58
C LEU A 10 3.47 45.51 15.36
N VAL A 11 4.08 46.03 14.29
CA VAL A 11 4.42 45.24 13.10
C VAL A 11 5.46 44.16 13.43
N LEU A 12 6.45 44.46 14.26
CA LEU A 12 7.48 43.50 14.66
C LEU A 12 6.90 42.36 15.54
N ALA A 13 5.93 42.67 16.41
CA ALA A 13 5.26 41.68 17.24
C ALA A 13 4.37 40.73 16.42
N VAL A 14 3.71 41.22 15.37
CA VAL A 14 2.91 40.39 14.45
C VAL A 14 3.81 39.44 13.63
N VAL A 15 4.98 39.90 13.16
CA VAL A 15 5.92 39.05 12.41
C VAL A 15 6.54 37.94 13.28
N ALA A 16 6.83 38.23 14.56
CA ALA A 16 7.32 37.23 15.49
C ALA A 16 6.28 36.15 15.84
N ALA A 17 4.99 36.51 15.91
CA ALA A 17 3.91 35.57 16.22
C ALA A 17 3.61 34.58 15.07
N VAL A 18 3.85 34.96 13.81
CA VAL A 18 3.56 34.10 12.64
C VAL A 18 4.61 33.00 12.43
N SER A 19 5.79 33.12 13.04
CA SER A 19 6.91 32.20 12.81
C SER A 19 6.85 30.90 13.64
N LEU A 20 5.85 30.74 14.53
CA LEU A 20 5.77 29.63 15.49
C LEU A 20 4.84 28.47 15.10
N VAL A 21 4.25 28.49 13.90
CA VAL A 21 3.26 27.47 13.47
C VAL A 21 3.68 26.67 12.22
N VAL A 22 4.97 26.66 11.88
CA VAL A 22 5.48 25.74 10.86
C VAL A 22 5.74 24.38 11.50
N SER A 23 4.68 23.58 11.63
CA SER A 23 4.85 22.15 11.90
C SER A 23 5.54 21.53 10.69
N PRO A 24 6.65 20.78 10.85
CA PRO A 24 7.19 20.02 9.74
C PRO A 24 6.08 19.08 9.28
N ALA A 25 5.78 19.09 7.98
CA ALA A 25 4.96 18.07 7.34
C ALA A 25 5.72 16.75 7.42
N SER A 26 5.68 16.12 8.59
CA SER A 26 6.07 14.73 8.73
C SER A 26 5.08 13.98 7.87
N ALA A 27 5.55 13.39 6.76
CA ALA A 27 4.76 12.39 6.06
C ALA A 27 4.31 11.41 7.14
N GLN A 28 3.00 11.36 7.42
CA GLN A 28 2.47 10.52 8.49
C GLN A 28 2.90 9.08 8.17
N ASP A 29 3.91 8.61 8.88
CA ASP A 29 4.34 7.23 8.81
C ASP A 29 3.15 6.40 9.29
N ARG A 30 2.59 5.62 8.37
CA ARG A 30 1.41 4.81 8.61
C ARG A 30 1.78 3.75 9.65
N GLU A 31 0.87 3.47 10.58
CA GLU A 31 1.08 2.36 11.50
C GLU A 31 1.26 1.06 10.69
N THR A 32 2.28 0.30 11.08
CA THR A 32 2.57 -1.01 10.51
C THR A 32 1.92 -2.10 11.37
N PRO A 33 1.46 -3.21 10.78
CA PRO A 33 1.57 -3.53 9.35
C PRO A 33 0.56 -2.77 8.49
N TYR A 34 0.84 -2.62 7.19
CA TYR A 34 -0.16 -2.17 6.21
C TYR A 34 0.08 -2.73 4.80
N TRP A 35 -0.95 -2.79 3.96
CA TRP A 35 -0.81 -3.26 2.58
C TRP A 35 -0.36 -2.15 1.62
N ALA A 36 0.56 -2.52 0.73
CA ALA A 36 0.96 -1.71 -0.41
C ALA A 36 0.99 -2.57 -1.67
N THR A 37 1.08 -1.93 -2.83
CA THR A 37 1.24 -2.62 -4.12
C THR A 37 2.46 -2.11 -4.86
N LEU A 38 3.07 -2.96 -5.68
CA LEU A 38 4.19 -2.55 -6.53
C LEU A 38 3.72 -1.53 -7.58
N ARG A 39 4.33 -0.34 -7.59
CA ARG A 39 3.93 0.76 -8.49
C ARG A 39 4.33 0.52 -9.94
N PHE A 40 5.46 -0.14 -10.15
CA PHE A 40 6.08 -0.37 -11.45
C PHE A 40 6.16 -1.86 -11.77
N ASP A 41 6.34 -2.20 -13.04
CA ASP A 41 6.57 -3.58 -13.45
C ASP A 41 7.84 -4.12 -12.81
N LYS A 42 8.94 -3.37 -12.86
CA LYS A 42 10.21 -3.73 -12.24
C LYS A 42 10.41 -3.02 -10.90
N VAL A 43 10.45 -3.78 -9.80
CA VAL A 43 10.76 -3.27 -8.45
C VAL A 43 11.88 -4.09 -7.81
N ASN A 44 12.84 -3.41 -7.19
CA ASN A 44 13.99 -4.06 -6.58
C ASN A 44 13.75 -4.24 -5.08
N LEU A 45 13.82 -5.47 -4.61
CA LEU A 45 13.91 -5.82 -3.20
C LEU A 45 15.38 -5.81 -2.79
N ARG A 46 15.72 -5.12 -1.71
CA ARG A 46 17.09 -5.01 -1.21
C ARG A 46 17.23 -5.60 0.17
N VAL A 47 18.43 -6.05 0.51
CA VAL A 47 18.72 -6.57 1.85
C VAL A 47 18.77 -5.49 2.94
N GLY A 48 18.78 -4.20 2.57
CA GLY A 48 18.81 -3.10 3.52
C GLY A 48 18.16 -1.80 3.00
N PRO A 49 17.87 -0.84 3.90
CA PRO A 49 17.12 0.39 3.62
C PRO A 49 18.00 1.49 2.99
N SER A 50 18.70 1.16 1.91
CA SER A 50 19.50 2.10 1.12
C SER A 50 19.75 1.55 -0.28
N ARG A 51 20.02 2.45 -1.24
CA ARG A 51 20.36 2.08 -2.62
C ARG A 51 21.71 1.36 -2.73
N GLU A 52 22.58 1.52 -1.73
CA GLU A 52 23.91 0.88 -1.67
C GLU A 52 23.84 -0.61 -1.32
N TYR A 53 22.76 -1.06 -0.66
CA TYR A 53 22.59 -2.49 -0.36
C TYR A 53 22.30 -3.28 -1.63
N ARG A 54 22.87 -4.49 -1.74
CA ARG A 54 22.63 -5.38 -2.87
C ARG A 54 21.14 -5.67 -3.07
N ILE A 55 20.76 -5.83 -4.33
CA ILE A 55 19.44 -6.31 -4.72
C ILE A 55 19.41 -7.81 -4.40
N ASP A 56 18.39 -8.22 -3.65
CA ASP A 56 18.15 -9.63 -3.31
C ASP A 56 17.19 -10.26 -4.32
N TRP A 57 16.18 -9.48 -4.75
CA TRP A 57 15.19 -9.91 -5.74
C TRP A 57 14.72 -8.77 -6.63
N VAL A 58 14.26 -9.10 -7.83
CA VAL A 58 13.65 -8.16 -8.77
C VAL A 58 12.26 -8.67 -9.13
N TYR A 59 11.23 -8.01 -8.60
CA TYR A 59 9.85 -8.28 -8.99
C TYR A 59 9.60 -7.74 -10.40
N GLN A 60 8.80 -8.49 -11.18
CA GLN A 60 8.37 -8.15 -12.55
C GLN A 60 6.84 -8.17 -12.66
N ARG A 61 6.16 -7.50 -11.71
CA ARG A 61 4.70 -7.59 -11.59
C ARG A 61 4.12 -6.34 -10.92
N LYS A 62 3.69 -5.38 -11.73
CA LYS A 62 2.97 -4.19 -11.22
C LYS A 62 1.68 -4.64 -10.52
N GLY A 63 1.35 -3.94 -9.43
CA GLY A 63 0.13 -4.18 -8.66
C GLY A 63 0.23 -5.35 -7.67
N LEU A 64 1.34 -6.11 -7.66
CA LEU A 64 1.53 -7.21 -6.70
C LEU A 64 1.41 -6.67 -5.26
N PRO A 65 0.49 -7.20 -4.44
CA PRO A 65 0.37 -6.79 -3.04
C PRO A 65 1.52 -7.32 -2.19
N VAL A 66 2.03 -6.46 -1.32
CA VAL A 66 3.06 -6.76 -0.32
C VAL A 66 2.66 -6.17 1.03
N LYS A 67 2.95 -6.89 2.12
CA LYS A 67 2.66 -6.46 3.49
C LYS A 67 3.85 -5.66 4.00
N VAL A 68 3.65 -4.38 4.25
CA VAL A 68 4.68 -3.53 4.89
C VAL A 68 4.64 -3.80 6.39
N VAL A 69 5.75 -4.26 6.94
CA VAL A 69 5.86 -4.66 8.36
C VAL A 69 6.79 -3.76 9.17
N ARG A 70 7.61 -2.93 8.51
CA ARG A 70 8.46 -1.92 9.17
C ARG A 70 8.72 -0.75 8.24
N ILE A 71 8.81 0.44 8.81
CA ILE A 71 9.20 1.68 8.12
C ILE A 71 10.58 2.12 8.62
N ARG A 72 11.41 2.61 7.70
CA ARG A 72 12.64 3.35 8.04
C ARG A 72 12.91 4.41 6.98
N GLU A 73 12.71 5.68 7.34
CA GLU A 73 12.87 6.82 6.44
C GLU A 73 12.10 6.59 5.12
N GLY A 74 12.78 6.61 3.96
CA GLY A 74 12.20 6.35 2.64
C GLY A 74 12.01 4.86 2.28
N TRP A 75 12.18 3.93 3.22
CA TRP A 75 12.22 2.48 2.95
C TRP A 75 11.20 1.70 3.76
N ARG A 76 10.61 0.68 3.11
CA ARG A 76 9.59 -0.19 3.70
C ARG A 76 10.14 -1.60 3.68
N LEU A 77 10.24 -2.21 4.86
CA LEU A 77 10.46 -3.64 4.97
C LEU A 77 9.13 -4.30 4.63
N VAL A 78 9.13 -5.09 3.57
CA VAL A 78 7.95 -5.77 3.06
C VAL A 78 8.10 -7.27 3.21
N GLU A 79 6.96 -7.95 3.27
CA GLU A 79 6.79 -9.39 3.16
C GLU A 79 5.89 -9.67 1.95
N ASP A 80 6.27 -10.63 1.10
CA ASP A 80 5.43 -11.10 -0.01
C ASP A 80 4.63 -12.35 0.38
N ALA A 81 3.85 -12.88 -0.56
CA ALA A 81 2.98 -14.04 -0.34
C ALA A 81 3.73 -15.34 -0.02
N GLU A 82 5.03 -15.40 -0.30
CA GLU A 82 5.90 -16.55 -0.02
C GLU A 82 6.66 -16.37 1.30
N GLY A 83 6.43 -15.26 2.02
CA GLY A 83 7.13 -14.92 3.25
C GLY A 83 8.51 -14.29 3.01
N THR A 84 8.86 -13.97 1.77
CA THR A 84 10.13 -13.32 1.44
C THR A 84 10.14 -11.90 1.98
N MET A 85 11.18 -11.55 2.74
CA MET A 85 11.32 -10.23 3.35
C MET A 85 12.45 -9.41 2.74
N GLY A 86 12.22 -8.10 2.59
CA GLY A 86 13.27 -7.17 2.21
C GLY A 86 12.80 -5.73 2.07
N TRP A 87 13.71 -4.83 1.72
CA TRP A 87 13.47 -3.39 1.69
C TRP A 87 13.15 -2.91 0.27
N ILE A 88 12.03 -2.19 0.15
CA ILE A 88 11.61 -1.48 -1.07
C ILE A 88 11.56 0.02 -0.77
N SER A 89 12.04 0.83 -1.73
CA SER A 89 11.91 2.29 -1.67
C SER A 89 10.44 2.68 -1.77
N GLU A 90 9.95 3.58 -0.91
CA GLU A 90 8.55 4.04 -0.91
C GLU A 90 8.07 4.52 -2.28
N SER A 91 8.95 5.18 -3.03
CA SER A 91 8.66 5.66 -4.39
C SER A 91 8.29 4.56 -5.38
N GLN A 92 8.61 3.30 -5.09
CA GLN A 92 8.27 2.12 -5.89
C GLN A 92 6.99 1.42 -5.40
N LEU A 93 6.35 1.94 -4.36
CA LEU A 93 5.10 1.43 -3.80
C LEU A 93 3.92 2.36 -4.09
N SER A 94 2.74 1.78 -4.18
CA SER A 94 1.44 2.45 -4.28
C SER A 94 0.57 2.08 -3.09
N ARG A 95 -0.33 2.98 -2.70
CA ARG A 95 -1.32 2.77 -1.64
C ARG A 95 -2.58 2.05 -2.14
N SER A 96 -2.64 1.70 -3.43
CA SER A 96 -3.75 0.91 -3.99
C SER A 96 -3.85 -0.46 -3.34
N ARG A 97 -5.07 -0.90 -3.07
CA ARG A 97 -5.35 -2.26 -2.59
C ARG A 97 -5.22 -3.23 -3.76
N GLY A 98 -4.34 -4.22 -3.60
CA GLY A 98 -4.14 -5.30 -4.57
C GLY A 98 -4.47 -6.63 -3.95
N ALA A 99 -4.80 -7.60 -4.79
CA ALA A 99 -5.00 -8.98 -4.41
C ALA A 99 -4.19 -9.89 -5.35
N LEU A 100 -3.61 -10.93 -4.79
CA LEU A 100 -2.93 -12.01 -5.51
C LEU A 100 -3.73 -13.30 -5.28
N ILE A 101 -4.07 -14.02 -6.35
CA ILE A 101 -4.64 -15.35 -6.24
C ILE A 101 -3.56 -16.33 -5.74
N VAL A 102 -3.82 -17.02 -4.64
CA VAL A 102 -2.93 -17.99 -4.02
C VAL A 102 -3.62 -19.34 -3.84
N GLY A 103 -2.86 -20.34 -3.36
CA GLY A 103 -3.33 -21.71 -3.15
C GLY A 103 -3.25 -22.59 -4.40
N GLU A 104 -3.73 -23.83 -4.28
CA GLU A 104 -3.67 -24.81 -5.38
C GLU A 104 -4.89 -24.72 -6.30
N GLY A 105 -4.70 -25.09 -7.57
CA GLY A 105 -5.78 -25.15 -8.56
C GLY A 105 -6.38 -23.79 -8.94
N LEU A 106 -7.38 -23.84 -9.83
CA LEU A 106 -8.09 -22.65 -10.29
C LEU A 106 -9.01 -22.09 -9.20
N ALA A 107 -8.98 -20.77 -9.00
CA ALA A 107 -9.93 -20.06 -8.17
C ALA A 107 -11.19 -19.73 -8.97
N ASP A 108 -12.37 -20.07 -8.43
CA ASP A 108 -13.66 -19.74 -9.02
C ASP A 108 -13.99 -18.25 -8.79
N MET A 109 -14.26 -17.53 -9.88
CA MET A 109 -14.65 -16.12 -9.86
C MET A 109 -16.15 -16.01 -10.13
N ARG A 110 -16.91 -15.60 -9.13
CA ARG A 110 -18.37 -15.68 -9.12
C ARG A 110 -19.06 -14.33 -9.31
N GLU A 111 -20.36 -14.38 -9.59
CA GLU A 111 -21.21 -13.20 -9.76
C GLU A 111 -21.47 -12.46 -8.44
N GLY A 112 -21.47 -13.17 -7.31
CA GLY A 112 -21.74 -12.61 -5.99
C GLY A 112 -20.93 -13.28 -4.88
N PRO A 113 -21.00 -12.73 -3.65
CA PRO A 113 -20.32 -13.24 -2.46
C PRO A 113 -21.03 -14.48 -1.88
N ASP A 114 -21.34 -15.45 -2.72
CA ASP A 114 -22.12 -16.64 -2.35
C ASP A 114 -21.64 -17.85 -3.15
N PRO A 115 -21.39 -19.01 -2.51
CA PRO A 115 -20.93 -20.22 -3.21
C PRO A 115 -21.95 -20.77 -4.22
N ALA A 116 -23.25 -20.48 -4.06
CA ALA A 116 -24.30 -20.84 -4.99
C ALA A 116 -24.48 -19.81 -6.13
N SER A 117 -23.82 -18.65 -6.06
CA SER A 117 -23.86 -17.67 -7.16
C SER A 117 -23.15 -18.20 -8.42
N GLY A 118 -23.59 -17.70 -9.58
CA GLY A 118 -23.10 -18.15 -10.88
C GLY A 118 -21.58 -18.01 -11.02
N LEU A 119 -20.95 -19.00 -11.65
CA LEU A 119 -19.54 -18.93 -12.02
C LEU A 119 -19.39 -18.03 -13.26
N ARG A 120 -18.59 -16.97 -13.17
CA ARG A 120 -18.29 -16.09 -14.31
C ARG A 120 -17.06 -16.55 -15.09
N TRP A 121 -15.99 -16.88 -14.38
CA TRP A 121 -14.70 -17.30 -14.94
C TRP A 121 -13.83 -17.92 -13.85
N ARG A 122 -12.62 -18.36 -14.20
CA ARG A 122 -11.64 -18.90 -13.26
C ARG A 122 -10.30 -18.20 -13.39
N ALA A 123 -9.61 -18.03 -12.27
CA ALA A 123 -8.28 -17.44 -12.21
C ALA A 123 -7.24 -18.49 -11.79
N GLU A 124 -6.06 -18.45 -12.40
CA GLU A 124 -4.91 -19.26 -11.95
C GLU A 124 -4.24 -18.62 -10.72
N PRO A 125 -3.58 -19.42 -9.86
CA PRO A 125 -2.66 -18.89 -8.86
C PRO A 125 -1.59 -18.01 -9.52
N GLY A 126 -1.27 -16.89 -8.88
CA GLY A 126 -0.35 -15.89 -9.43
C GLY A 126 -1.03 -14.72 -10.14
N VAL A 127 -2.32 -14.81 -10.46
CA VAL A 127 -3.07 -13.67 -11.03
C VAL A 127 -3.15 -12.54 -10.01
N VAL A 128 -2.83 -11.32 -10.47
CA VAL A 128 -2.90 -10.09 -9.66
C VAL A 128 -4.05 -9.22 -10.15
N GLY A 129 -4.81 -8.67 -9.21
CA GLY A 129 -5.92 -7.77 -9.48
C GLY A 129 -6.01 -6.63 -8.47
N GLN A 130 -6.89 -5.67 -8.75
CA GLN A 130 -7.26 -4.62 -7.80
C GLN A 130 -8.35 -5.13 -6.86
N LEU A 131 -8.11 -5.02 -5.56
CA LEU A 131 -9.10 -5.39 -4.56
C LEU A 131 -10.12 -4.26 -4.40
N GLN A 132 -11.39 -4.57 -4.62
CA GLN A 132 -12.47 -3.58 -4.52
C GLN A 132 -13.07 -3.61 -3.11
N ARG A 133 -13.97 -4.56 -2.87
CA ARG A 133 -14.74 -4.67 -1.62
C ARG A 133 -14.70 -6.12 -1.12
N CYS A 134 -14.70 -6.28 0.19
CA CYS A 134 -14.84 -7.57 0.84
C CYS A 134 -16.05 -7.55 1.76
N ARG A 135 -16.77 -8.67 1.83
CA ARG A 135 -17.88 -8.93 2.77
C ARG A 135 -18.11 -10.43 2.85
N ASP A 136 -18.56 -10.91 4.00
CA ASP A 136 -18.97 -12.31 4.20
C ASP A 136 -17.90 -13.35 3.81
N ASN A 137 -16.61 -13.04 4.00
CA ASN A 137 -15.43 -13.82 3.55
C ASN A 137 -15.29 -13.97 2.03
N TRP A 138 -15.90 -13.07 1.27
CA TRP A 138 -15.70 -12.93 -0.17
C TRP A 138 -15.15 -11.56 -0.49
N CYS A 139 -14.31 -11.50 -1.52
CA CYS A 139 -13.75 -10.26 -2.03
C CYS A 139 -14.02 -10.14 -3.52
N GLU A 140 -14.50 -8.98 -3.94
CA GLU A 140 -14.57 -8.62 -5.35
C GLU A 140 -13.22 -8.06 -5.80
N ILE A 141 -12.65 -8.65 -6.84
CA ILE A 141 -11.41 -8.19 -7.46
C ILE A 141 -11.66 -7.84 -8.92
N ASP A 142 -10.96 -6.81 -9.41
CA ASP A 142 -10.87 -6.48 -10.83
C ASP A 142 -9.54 -6.99 -11.39
N VAL A 143 -9.61 -7.87 -12.39
CA VAL A 143 -8.45 -8.35 -13.14
C VAL A 143 -8.57 -7.84 -14.57
N ALA A 144 -7.83 -6.77 -14.88
CA ALA A 144 -7.79 -6.14 -16.20
C ALA A 144 -9.18 -5.81 -16.78
N GLY A 145 -10.07 -5.26 -15.95
CA GLY A 145 -11.44 -4.89 -16.31
C GLY A 145 -12.46 -6.02 -16.21
N ARG A 146 -12.05 -7.22 -15.80
CA ARG A 146 -12.95 -8.35 -15.55
C ARG A 146 -13.12 -8.52 -14.04
N THR A 147 -14.34 -8.28 -13.55
CA THR A 147 -14.65 -8.42 -12.13
C THR A 147 -15.21 -9.79 -11.77
N GLY A 148 -14.95 -10.22 -10.54
CA GLY A 148 -15.54 -11.41 -9.95
C GLY A 148 -15.33 -11.47 -8.45
N TRP A 149 -16.24 -12.15 -7.77
CA TRP A 149 -16.14 -12.46 -6.34
C TRP A 149 -15.39 -13.76 -6.14
N VAL A 150 -14.44 -13.76 -5.22
CA VAL A 150 -13.65 -14.92 -4.84
C VAL A 150 -13.60 -15.04 -3.33
N PHE A 151 -13.52 -16.26 -2.82
CA PHE A 151 -13.40 -16.48 -1.39
C PHE A 151 -12.07 -15.91 -0.87
N ALA A 152 -12.09 -15.32 0.32
CA ALA A 152 -10.95 -14.60 0.90
C ALA A 152 -9.72 -15.49 1.09
N ASP A 153 -9.90 -16.79 1.42
CA ASP A 153 -8.79 -17.75 1.58
C ASP A 153 -7.97 -18.01 0.31
N ARG A 154 -8.48 -17.58 -0.86
CA ARG A 154 -7.78 -17.64 -2.14
C ARG A 154 -6.96 -16.39 -2.42
N LEU A 155 -6.93 -15.43 -1.50
CA LEU A 155 -6.29 -14.14 -1.69
C LEU A 155 -5.12 -13.92 -0.74
N TRP A 156 -4.12 -13.23 -1.26
CA TRP A 156 -3.13 -12.49 -0.48
C TRP A 156 -3.34 -11.00 -0.73
N GLY A 157 -3.43 -10.20 0.33
CA GLY A 157 -3.66 -8.75 0.27
C GLY A 157 -5.08 -8.30 0.66
N ASP A 158 -5.95 -9.22 1.07
CA ASP A 158 -7.35 -8.96 1.45
C ASP A 158 -7.54 -8.54 2.92
N GLU A 159 -6.66 -9.03 3.81
CA GLU A 159 -6.71 -8.75 5.24
C GLU A 159 -6.71 -7.25 5.57
N GLU A 160 -7.52 -6.82 6.54
CA GLU A 160 -7.34 -5.48 7.12
C GLU A 160 -6.12 -5.53 8.07
N PRO A 161 -5.09 -4.69 7.90
CA PRO A 161 -3.96 -4.68 8.82
C PRO A 161 -4.39 -4.19 10.21
N ALA A 162 -3.77 -4.71 11.26
CA ALA A 162 -4.14 -4.46 12.67
C ALA A 162 -3.95 -3.01 13.21
N GLY A 163 -3.85 -2.00 12.33
CA GLY A 163 -3.68 -0.58 12.67
C GLY A 163 -4.45 0.36 11.73
N GLY A 164 -5.57 -0.11 11.18
CA GLY A 164 -6.47 0.64 10.29
C GLY A 164 -7.69 1.19 11.02
#